data_AF-A0A1M5V0W5-F1
#
_entry.id   AF-A0A1M5V0W5-F1
#
_cell.length_a   1.000
_cell.length_b   1.000
_cell.length_c   1.000
_cell.angle_alpha   90.00
_cell.angle_beta   90.00
_cell.angle_gamma   90.00
#
_symmetry.space_group_name_H-M   'P 1'
#
loop_
_entity.id
_entity.type
_entity.pdbx_description
1 polymer ?
#
loop_
_entity_poly.entity_id
_entity_poly.type
_entity_poly.pdbx_seq_one_letter_code
_entity_poly.pdbx_strand_id
1 'polypeptide(L)'
;MRYAVFVTTMLLLIAPARAAVSPDIDPSASLNVVQQWIYNYRAKPDYAHVPAAVRVLFHAQSFKEPENAGIYLGFIAGAIGSNPAKSEQLVNSFFPVAPEDEWVIVRAIAYSGLPDWRNLMRKVAPKMPGRKVMIDAYLEGKLPTLANIPLEETKPGMLDKLRGVFTTNPFAKDDKKVKMVQTFASNQDLLDTLWGYYFATGSHLPILRIMQMLPWSKSRDTIDKLTVGSMARYTLASYAVRDTGLREFLRSELATQPEAVKAPLTEVVDAADTVQLGAVRKDALAAVEELKTKGSDSRRNLDFWGQVGVGAVALGCVSAAALGQVAVGIPCVIGGSASQGLLSFWEKQQ
;
A
#
# COMPACT_ATOMS: atom_id res chain seq x y z
N MET A 1 38.27 -76.51 0.22
CA MET A 1 38.05 -76.15 -1.20
C MET A 1 36.59 -76.37 -1.56
N ARG A 2 36.03 -75.48 -2.39
CA ARG A 2 34.70 -75.54 -3.06
C ARG A 2 33.57 -74.67 -2.45
N TYR A 3 33.68 -73.39 -2.81
CA TYR A 3 32.65 -72.43 -3.25
C TYR A 3 31.16 -72.76 -3.02
N ALA A 4 30.50 -71.91 -2.24
CA ALA A 4 29.11 -71.52 -2.47
C ALA A 4 29.06 -69.98 -2.43
N VAL A 5 28.88 -69.39 -3.61
CA VAL A 5 28.80 -67.95 -3.84
C VAL A 5 27.41 -67.48 -3.43
N PHE A 6 27.32 -66.66 -2.38
CA PHE A 6 26.13 -65.86 -2.10
C PHE A 6 26.26 -64.53 -2.88
N VAL A 7 25.46 -64.38 -3.94
CA VAL A 7 25.25 -63.09 -4.60
C VAL A 7 24.12 -62.38 -3.86
N THR A 8 24.47 -61.44 -2.99
CA THR A 8 23.51 -60.52 -2.36
C THR A 8 23.28 -59.35 -3.32
N THR A 9 22.15 -59.37 -4.00
CA THR A 9 21.71 -58.29 -4.91
C THR A 9 21.37 -57.05 -4.09
N MET A 10 22.24 -56.05 -4.16
CA MET A 10 22.02 -54.71 -3.62
C MET A 10 21.05 -53.96 -4.54
N LEU A 11 19.75 -54.04 -4.24
CA LEU A 11 18.72 -53.25 -4.93
C LEU A 11 18.71 -51.83 -4.35
N LEU A 12 19.37 -50.90 -5.05
CA LEU A 12 19.25 -49.46 -4.82
C LEU A 12 17.79 -49.03 -5.04
N LEU A 13 17.08 -48.74 -3.95
CA LEU A 13 15.82 -48.00 -3.96
C LEU A 13 16.10 -46.54 -4.34
N ILE A 14 16.20 -46.26 -5.64
CA ILE A 14 16.08 -44.91 -6.17
C ILE A 14 14.61 -44.54 -6.07
N ALA A 15 14.22 -43.86 -4.99
CA ALA A 15 12.93 -43.20 -4.94
C ALA A 15 12.92 -42.13 -6.06
N PRO A 16 11.94 -42.12 -6.97
CA PRO A 16 11.81 -41.00 -7.87
C PRO A 16 11.45 -39.79 -7.02
N ALA A 17 12.33 -38.81 -6.98
CA ALA A 17 11.99 -37.46 -6.56
C ALA A 17 10.90 -36.96 -7.51
N ARG A 18 9.64 -37.22 -7.15
CA ARG A 18 8.49 -36.56 -7.74
C ARG A 18 8.62 -35.09 -7.33
N ALA A 19 9.29 -34.31 -8.16
CA ALA A 19 9.11 -32.87 -8.17
C ALA A 19 7.61 -32.65 -8.30
N ALA A 20 6.97 -32.20 -7.22
CA ALA A 20 5.58 -31.81 -7.25
C ALA A 20 5.46 -30.68 -8.27
N VAL A 21 4.93 -31.00 -9.45
CA VAL A 21 4.49 -29.98 -10.41
C VAL A 21 3.48 -29.15 -9.63
N SER A 22 3.84 -27.89 -9.36
CA SER A 22 2.91 -26.93 -8.77
C SER A 22 1.63 -26.96 -9.60
N PRO A 23 0.43 -27.06 -9.00
CA PRO A 23 -0.81 -27.07 -9.75
C PRO A 23 -0.80 -25.90 -10.74
N ASP A 24 -1.21 -26.15 -11.97
CA ASP A 24 -1.47 -25.09 -12.94
C ASP A 24 -2.66 -24.30 -12.39
N ILE A 25 -2.38 -23.23 -11.63
CA ILE A 25 -3.40 -22.39 -11.02
C ILE A 25 -3.90 -21.51 -12.14
N ASP A 26 -5.06 -21.85 -12.71
CA ASP A 26 -5.78 -20.92 -13.59
C ASP A 26 -6.25 -19.72 -12.74
N PRO A 27 -5.61 -18.54 -12.85
CA PRO A 27 -6.03 -17.38 -12.08
C PRO A 27 -7.39 -16.86 -12.56
N SER A 28 -7.95 -17.39 -13.65
CA SER A 28 -9.30 -17.04 -14.11
C SER A 28 -10.43 -17.66 -13.26
N ALA A 29 -10.10 -18.59 -12.34
CA ALA A 29 -11.10 -19.39 -11.64
C ALA A 29 -11.95 -18.61 -10.62
N SER A 30 -11.36 -17.69 -9.84
CA SER A 30 -12.09 -16.83 -8.90
C SER A 30 -11.19 -15.72 -8.33
N LEU A 31 -11.80 -14.68 -7.72
CA LEU A 31 -11.07 -13.62 -7.03
C LEU A 31 -10.12 -14.17 -5.93
N ASN A 32 -10.58 -15.14 -5.13
CA ASN A 32 -9.74 -15.73 -4.08
C ASN A 32 -8.51 -16.45 -4.66
N VAL A 33 -8.66 -17.12 -5.81
CA VAL A 33 -7.54 -17.76 -6.51
C VAL A 33 -6.55 -16.71 -7.01
N VAL A 34 -7.02 -15.60 -7.60
CA VAL A 34 -6.14 -14.48 -8.01
C VAL A 34 -5.38 -13.90 -6.82
N GLN A 35 -6.05 -13.68 -5.68
CA GLN A 35 -5.40 -13.15 -4.49
C GLN A 35 -4.26 -14.06 -4.01
N GLN A 36 -4.53 -15.36 -3.87
CA GLN A 36 -3.51 -16.34 -3.49
C GLN A 36 -2.37 -16.41 -4.52
N TRP A 37 -2.70 -16.32 -5.80
CA TRP A 37 -1.72 -16.29 -6.88
C TRP A 37 -0.83 -15.04 -6.79
N ILE A 38 -1.39 -13.85 -6.57
CA ILE A 38 -0.64 -12.59 -6.38
C ILE A 38 0.35 -12.73 -5.21
N TYR A 39 -0.09 -13.25 -4.06
CA TYR A 39 0.79 -13.39 -2.89
C TYR A 39 1.98 -14.33 -3.12
N ASN A 40 1.82 -15.34 -3.98
CA ASN A 40 2.86 -16.32 -4.28
C ASN A 40 3.61 -16.02 -5.60
N TYR A 41 3.19 -15.00 -6.36
CA TYR A 41 3.69 -14.71 -7.70
C TYR A 41 5.22 -14.55 -7.74
N ARG A 42 5.80 -13.86 -6.76
CA ARG A 42 7.24 -13.62 -6.66
C ARG A 42 8.08 -14.90 -6.65
N ALA A 43 7.57 -15.99 -6.07
CA ALA A 43 8.30 -17.25 -5.96
C ALA A 43 8.49 -17.92 -7.32
N LYS A 44 7.52 -17.74 -8.24
CA LYS A 44 7.58 -18.24 -9.61
C LYS A 44 6.79 -17.29 -10.52
N PRO A 45 7.42 -16.20 -11.01
CA PRO A 45 6.73 -15.20 -11.80
C PRO A 45 6.13 -15.79 -13.07
N ASP A 46 4.84 -15.55 -13.26
CA ASP A 46 4.08 -16.04 -14.42
C ASP A 46 3.42 -14.88 -15.16
N TYR A 47 4.25 -14.21 -15.96
CA TYR A 47 3.83 -13.02 -16.70
C TYR A 47 2.72 -13.31 -17.72
N ALA A 48 2.64 -14.55 -18.23
CA ALA A 48 1.67 -14.93 -19.26
C ALA A 48 0.23 -14.89 -18.74
N HIS A 49 0.03 -15.16 -17.44
CA HIS A 49 -1.28 -15.20 -16.82
C HIS A 49 -1.73 -13.90 -16.17
N VAL A 50 -0.86 -12.88 -16.10
CA VAL A 50 -1.23 -11.52 -15.61
C VAL A 50 -2.49 -10.97 -16.31
N PRO A 51 -2.64 -11.03 -17.65
CA PRO A 51 -3.86 -10.56 -18.31
C PRO A 51 -5.14 -11.27 -17.86
N ALA A 52 -5.07 -12.56 -17.56
CA ALA A 52 -6.23 -13.33 -17.09
C ALA A 52 -6.59 -12.94 -15.65
N ALA A 53 -5.59 -12.86 -14.78
CA ALA A 53 -5.77 -12.41 -13.39
C ALA A 53 -6.38 -11.00 -13.32
N VAL A 54 -5.87 -10.06 -14.11
CA VAL A 54 -6.37 -8.67 -14.15
C VAL A 54 -7.82 -8.60 -14.65
N ARG A 55 -8.18 -9.41 -15.64
CA ARG A 55 -9.58 -9.49 -16.09
C ARG A 55 -10.52 -9.97 -14.99
N VAL A 56 -10.13 -10.96 -14.19
CA VAL A 56 -10.92 -11.38 -13.02
C VAL A 56 -11.10 -10.24 -12.02
N LEU A 57 -10.05 -9.45 -11.76
CA LEU A 57 -10.14 -8.31 -10.83
C LEU A 57 -11.15 -7.24 -11.30
N PHE A 58 -11.17 -6.94 -12.61
CA PHE A 58 -12.18 -6.06 -13.19
C PHE A 58 -13.58 -6.66 -13.10
N HIS A 59 -13.76 -7.93 -13.47
CA HIS A 59 -15.06 -8.60 -13.38
C HIS A 59 -15.59 -8.72 -11.95
N ALA A 60 -14.69 -8.89 -10.97
CA ALA A 60 -15.03 -8.94 -9.56
C ALA A 60 -15.25 -7.54 -8.92
N GLN A 61 -15.24 -6.47 -9.72
CA GLN A 61 -15.40 -5.08 -9.27
C GLN A 61 -14.41 -4.67 -8.17
N SER A 62 -13.20 -5.25 -8.17
CA SER A 62 -12.17 -5.02 -7.15
C SER A 62 -11.60 -3.59 -7.16
N PHE A 63 -11.97 -2.78 -8.17
CA PHE A 63 -11.50 -1.42 -8.38
C PHE A 63 -12.56 -0.33 -8.18
N LYS A 64 -13.80 -0.74 -7.85
CA LYS A 64 -14.92 0.18 -7.64
C LYS A 64 -14.68 1.14 -6.48
N GLU A 65 -14.03 0.64 -5.42
CA GLU A 65 -13.62 1.41 -4.25
C GLU A 65 -12.09 1.57 -4.29
N PRO A 66 -11.57 2.75 -4.66
CA PRO A 66 -10.13 2.98 -4.78
C PRO A 66 -9.34 2.61 -3.52
N GLU A 67 -9.94 2.78 -2.35
CA GLU A 67 -9.39 2.42 -1.04
C GLU A 67 -9.08 0.92 -0.89
N ASN A 68 -9.79 0.05 -1.60
CA ASN A 68 -9.63 -1.41 -1.55
C ASN A 68 -8.77 -1.96 -2.70
N ALA A 69 -8.37 -1.09 -3.64
CA ALA A 69 -7.68 -1.47 -4.87
C ALA A 69 -6.15 -1.51 -4.72
N GLY A 70 -5.59 -1.05 -3.61
CA GLY A 70 -4.16 -0.79 -3.44
C GLY A 70 -3.26 -1.96 -3.84
N ILE A 71 -3.47 -3.16 -3.27
CA ILE A 71 -2.66 -4.35 -3.58
C ILE A 71 -2.70 -4.68 -5.08
N TYR A 72 -3.89 -4.64 -5.68
CA TYR A 72 -4.07 -4.97 -7.08
C TYR A 72 -3.44 -3.93 -8.01
N LEU A 73 -3.63 -2.64 -7.71
CA LEU A 73 -3.00 -1.54 -8.43
C LEU A 73 -1.48 -1.67 -8.39
N GLY A 74 -0.92 -1.91 -7.19
CA GLY A 74 0.50 -2.11 -6.98
C GLY A 74 1.04 -3.31 -7.77
N PHE A 75 0.31 -4.43 -7.74
CA PHE A 75 0.68 -5.63 -8.49
C PHE A 75 0.71 -5.38 -9.99
N ILE A 76 -0.32 -4.74 -10.55
CA ILE A 76 -0.38 -4.42 -11.99
C ILE A 76 0.76 -3.46 -12.36
N ALA A 77 1.01 -2.44 -11.54
CA ALA A 77 2.12 -1.50 -11.74
C ALA A 77 3.48 -2.24 -11.76
N GLY A 78 3.72 -3.11 -10.78
CA GLY A 78 4.93 -3.89 -10.69
C GLY A 78 5.09 -4.88 -11.85
N ALA A 79 4.00 -5.51 -12.31
CA ALA A 79 4.02 -6.39 -13.48
C ALA A 79 4.42 -5.61 -14.74
N ILE A 80 3.82 -4.43 -14.98
CA ILE A 80 4.18 -3.53 -16.09
C ILE A 80 5.66 -3.14 -16.02
N GLY A 81 6.16 -2.80 -14.82
CA GLY A 81 7.55 -2.40 -14.59
C GLY A 81 8.58 -3.52 -14.77
N SER A 82 8.20 -4.75 -14.43
CA SER A 82 9.10 -5.92 -14.44
C SER A 82 9.48 -6.39 -15.85
N ASN A 83 8.74 -5.99 -16.88
CA ASN A 83 9.04 -6.37 -18.26
C ASN A 83 8.82 -5.20 -19.24
N PRO A 84 9.78 -4.26 -19.34
CA PRO A 84 9.66 -3.09 -20.21
C PRO A 84 9.34 -3.43 -21.67
N ALA A 85 9.96 -4.49 -22.21
CA ALA A 85 9.76 -4.92 -23.59
C ALA A 85 8.33 -5.40 -23.90
N LYS A 86 7.65 -6.00 -22.91
CA LYS A 86 6.27 -6.50 -23.04
C LYS A 86 5.23 -5.61 -22.38
N SER A 87 5.63 -4.46 -21.85
CA SER A 87 4.75 -3.55 -21.09
C SER A 87 3.57 -3.05 -21.92
N GLU A 88 3.82 -2.61 -23.16
CA GLU A 88 2.77 -2.13 -24.07
C GLU A 88 1.80 -3.25 -24.45
N GLN A 89 2.32 -4.44 -24.77
CA GLN A 89 1.49 -5.61 -25.07
C GLN A 89 0.61 -5.99 -23.86
N LEU A 90 1.20 -6.01 -22.66
CA LEU A 90 0.49 -6.33 -21.43
C LEU A 90 -0.63 -5.33 -21.16
N VAL A 91 -0.34 -4.03 -21.19
CA VAL A 91 -1.36 -3.00 -20.95
C VAL A 91 -2.49 -3.08 -21.98
N ASN A 92 -2.15 -3.31 -23.26
CA ASN A 92 -3.16 -3.47 -24.30
C ASN A 92 -4.07 -4.70 -24.09
N SER A 93 -3.57 -5.75 -23.45
CA SER A 93 -4.34 -6.98 -23.17
C SER A 93 -5.39 -6.82 -22.07
N PHE A 94 -5.35 -5.74 -21.29
CA PHE A 94 -6.37 -5.46 -20.27
C PHE A 94 -7.67 -4.91 -20.86
N PHE A 95 -7.65 -4.39 -22.09
CA PHE A 95 -8.82 -3.81 -22.74
C PHE A 95 -9.74 -4.88 -23.37
N PRO A 96 -11.06 -4.62 -23.42
CA PRO A 96 -11.75 -3.43 -22.92
C PRO A 96 -11.90 -3.41 -21.38
N VAL A 97 -11.87 -2.21 -20.79
CA VAL A 97 -12.09 -1.96 -19.35
C VAL A 97 -13.32 -1.06 -19.22
N ALA A 98 -14.11 -1.22 -18.16
CA ALA A 98 -15.24 -0.34 -17.88
C ALA A 98 -14.74 1.10 -17.60
N PRO A 99 -15.41 2.16 -18.10
CA PRO A 99 -14.95 3.55 -17.92
C PRO A 99 -14.67 3.93 -16.47
N GLU A 100 -15.46 3.41 -15.54
CA GLU A 100 -15.31 3.58 -14.08
C GLU A 100 -13.99 3.04 -13.53
N ASP A 101 -13.38 2.04 -14.18
CA ASP A 101 -12.18 1.33 -13.72
C ASP A 101 -10.90 1.71 -14.50
N GLU A 102 -11.03 2.44 -15.61
CA GLU A 102 -9.89 2.88 -16.45
C GLU A 102 -8.80 3.64 -15.66
N TRP A 103 -9.16 4.29 -14.55
CA TRP A 103 -8.20 5.00 -13.69
C TRP A 103 -7.07 4.10 -13.18
N VAL A 104 -7.36 2.80 -12.99
CA VAL A 104 -6.38 1.81 -12.52
C VAL A 104 -5.26 1.66 -13.53
N ILE A 105 -5.59 1.59 -14.82
CA ILE A 105 -4.61 1.47 -15.90
C ILE A 105 -3.72 2.71 -15.95
N VAL A 106 -4.32 3.90 -15.84
CA VAL A 106 -3.57 5.17 -15.82
C VAL A 106 -2.58 5.21 -14.65
N ARG A 107 -3.05 4.91 -13.43
CA ARG A 107 -2.17 4.91 -12.24
C ARG A 107 -1.13 3.80 -12.31
N ALA A 108 -1.47 2.60 -12.77
CA ALA A 108 -0.53 1.49 -12.85
C ALA A 108 0.63 1.79 -13.80
N ILE A 109 0.37 2.44 -14.94
CA ILE A 109 1.44 2.90 -15.85
C ILE A 109 2.32 3.93 -15.15
N ALA A 110 1.74 4.95 -14.51
CA ALA A 110 2.50 5.98 -13.80
C ALA A 110 3.31 5.42 -12.61
N TYR A 111 2.82 4.37 -11.96
CA TYR A 111 3.45 3.74 -10.80
C TYR A 111 4.40 2.61 -11.17
N SER A 112 4.44 2.21 -12.45
CA SER A 112 5.22 1.05 -12.91
C SER A 112 6.72 1.16 -12.66
N GLY A 113 7.25 2.37 -12.57
CA GLY A 113 8.70 2.61 -12.48
C GLY A 113 9.43 2.46 -13.82
N LEU A 114 8.71 2.26 -14.94
CA LEU A 114 9.33 2.27 -16.26
C LEU A 114 9.94 3.65 -16.55
N PRO A 115 11.20 3.74 -17.03
CA PRO A 115 11.79 5.03 -17.41
C PRO A 115 10.97 5.78 -18.45
N ASP A 116 10.37 5.04 -19.41
CA ASP A 116 9.58 5.59 -20.52
C ASP A 116 8.06 5.46 -20.34
N TRP A 117 7.58 5.43 -19.09
CA TRP A 117 6.15 5.28 -18.77
C TRP A 117 5.26 6.34 -19.44
N ARG A 118 5.78 7.57 -19.67
CA ARG A 118 5.03 8.65 -20.31
C ARG A 118 4.70 8.36 -21.77
N ASN A 119 5.63 7.76 -22.51
CA ASN A 119 5.36 7.34 -23.89
C ASN A 119 4.34 6.21 -23.92
N LEU A 120 4.47 5.22 -23.03
CA LEU A 120 3.46 4.17 -22.88
C LEU A 120 2.08 4.75 -22.57
N MET A 121 1.99 5.69 -21.63
CA MET A 121 0.73 6.36 -21.28
C MET A 121 0.14 7.12 -22.49
N ARG A 122 0.95 7.83 -23.28
CA ARG A 122 0.51 8.51 -24.50
C ARG A 122 -0.05 7.55 -25.55
N LYS A 123 0.55 6.38 -25.73
CA LYS A 123 0.08 5.36 -26.69
C LYS A 123 -1.27 4.76 -26.29
N VAL A 124 -1.50 4.58 -24.99
CA VAL A 124 -2.73 3.95 -24.46
C VAL A 124 -3.85 4.97 -24.25
N ALA A 125 -3.52 6.26 -24.06
CA ALA A 125 -4.48 7.34 -23.82
C ALA A 125 -5.70 7.40 -24.78
N PRO A 126 -5.57 7.17 -26.10
CA PRO A 126 -6.72 7.16 -27.01
C PRO A 126 -7.81 6.13 -26.65
N LYS A 127 -7.48 5.08 -25.89
CA LYS A 127 -8.43 4.05 -25.43
C LYS A 127 -9.21 4.44 -24.18
N MET A 128 -8.82 5.51 -23.48
CA MET A 128 -9.42 5.96 -22.22
C MET A 128 -9.78 7.45 -22.28
N PRO A 129 -10.63 7.89 -23.23
CA PRO A 129 -10.94 9.30 -23.42
C PRO A 129 -11.55 9.95 -22.17
N GLY A 130 -12.31 9.18 -21.37
CA GLY A 130 -12.90 9.62 -20.11
C GLY A 130 -11.86 9.96 -19.03
N ARG A 131 -10.61 9.53 -19.17
CA ARG A 131 -9.52 9.78 -18.21
C ARG A 131 -8.50 10.82 -18.67
N LYS A 132 -8.80 11.57 -19.73
CA LYS A 132 -7.91 12.60 -20.28
C LYS A 132 -7.34 13.56 -19.22
N VAL A 133 -8.20 14.07 -18.31
CA VAL A 133 -7.76 14.99 -17.25
C VAL A 133 -6.71 14.36 -16.33
N MET A 134 -6.89 13.11 -15.95
CA MET A 134 -5.94 12.38 -15.09
C MET A 134 -4.64 12.08 -15.84
N ILE A 135 -4.75 11.64 -17.09
CA ILE A 135 -3.61 11.35 -17.97
C ILE A 135 -2.76 12.61 -18.16
N ASP A 136 -3.39 13.73 -18.53
CA ASP A 136 -2.70 15.00 -18.74
C ASP A 136 -2.02 15.47 -17.44
N ALA A 137 -2.69 15.32 -16.28
CA ALA A 137 -2.10 15.66 -14.98
C ALA A 137 -0.84 14.84 -14.64
N TYR A 138 -0.80 13.54 -14.97
CA TYR A 138 0.42 12.74 -14.83
C TYR A 138 1.50 13.14 -15.82
N LEU A 139 1.15 13.30 -17.11
CA LEU A 139 2.11 13.66 -18.16
C LEU A 139 2.77 15.02 -17.89
N GLU A 140 2.02 15.99 -17.37
CA GLU A 140 2.49 17.32 -16.97
C GLU A 140 3.21 17.34 -15.61
N GLY A 141 3.27 16.21 -14.89
CA GLY A 141 3.92 16.12 -13.59
C GLY A 141 3.15 16.78 -12.44
N LYS A 142 1.85 17.07 -12.60
CA LYS A 142 0.98 17.57 -11.54
C LYS A 142 0.62 16.49 -10.52
N LEU A 143 0.58 15.23 -10.95
CA LEU A 143 0.39 14.07 -10.08
C LEU A 143 1.71 13.30 -9.89
N PRO A 144 2.04 12.87 -8.66
CA PRO A 144 3.27 12.14 -8.36
C PRO A 144 3.20 10.68 -8.83
N THR A 145 4.34 10.14 -9.27
CA THR A 145 4.55 8.69 -9.41
C THR A 145 4.72 8.05 -8.02
N LEU A 146 4.51 6.73 -7.89
CA LEU A 146 4.57 6.02 -6.60
C LEU A 146 5.83 6.34 -5.78
N ALA A 147 7.00 6.37 -6.42
CA ALA A 147 8.27 6.68 -5.77
C ALA A 147 8.38 8.14 -5.28
N ASN A 148 7.64 9.05 -5.90
CA ASN A 148 7.68 10.49 -5.63
C ASN A 148 6.55 10.97 -4.72
N ILE A 149 5.65 10.06 -4.28
CA ILE A 149 4.62 10.41 -3.31
C ILE A 149 5.29 10.70 -1.96
N PRO A 150 5.11 11.89 -1.36
CA PRO A 150 5.73 12.23 -0.10
C PRO A 150 5.16 11.39 1.05
N LEU A 151 5.99 11.14 2.08
CA LEU A 151 5.55 10.43 3.28
C LEU A 151 4.52 11.26 4.09
N GLU A 152 4.83 12.53 4.31
CA GLU A 152 3.98 13.49 5.01
C GLU A 152 3.90 14.80 4.20
N GLU A 153 2.89 15.62 4.46
CA GLU A 153 2.86 16.97 3.92
C GLU A 153 4.07 17.75 4.45
N THR A 154 4.78 18.43 3.55
CA THR A 154 5.86 19.34 3.94
C THR A 154 5.27 20.48 4.75
N LYS A 155 5.49 20.50 6.06
CA LYS A 155 5.10 21.64 6.91
C LYS A 155 5.78 22.90 6.35
N PRO A 156 5.05 23.99 6.08
CA PRO A 156 5.65 25.23 5.59
C PRO A 156 6.71 25.69 6.57
N GLY A 157 7.89 26.03 6.05
CA GLY A 157 9.02 26.49 6.85
C GLY A 157 8.69 27.79 7.58
N MET A 158 9.45 28.11 8.63
CA MET A 158 9.26 29.36 9.39
C MET A 158 9.35 30.61 8.49
N LEU A 159 10.16 30.56 7.44
CA LEU A 159 10.26 31.60 6.40
C LEU A 159 9.01 31.71 5.52
N ASP A 160 8.34 30.61 5.19
CA ASP A 160 7.08 30.62 4.43
C ASP A 160 5.94 31.20 5.27
N LYS A 161 5.92 30.87 6.57
CA LYS A 161 4.98 31.47 7.52
C LYS A 161 5.19 32.97 7.66
N LEU A 162 6.44 33.43 7.75
CA LEU A 162 6.77 34.86 7.83
C LEU A 162 6.39 35.60 6.54
N ARG A 163 6.68 35.05 5.36
CA ARG A 163 6.25 35.66 4.08
C ARG A 163 4.73 35.77 3.97
N GLY A 164 4.01 34.72 4.40
CA GLY A 164 2.54 34.75 4.43
C GLY A 164 1.99 35.90 5.27
N VAL A 165 2.57 36.19 6.43
CA VAL A 165 2.10 37.30 7.29
C VAL A 165 2.35 38.67 6.65
N PHE A 166 3.43 38.85 5.90
CA PHE A 166 3.75 40.14 5.26
C PHE A 166 3.03 40.39 3.92
N THR A 167 2.50 39.35 3.26
CA THR A 167 1.87 39.47 1.94
C THR A 167 0.36 39.23 1.92
N THR A 168 -0.28 38.92 3.06
CA THR A 168 -1.72 38.63 3.09
C THR A 168 -2.54 39.91 3.11
N ASN A 169 -3.16 40.23 1.98
CA ASN A 169 -4.21 41.23 1.88
C ASN A 169 -5.47 40.70 2.58
N PRO A 170 -5.98 41.33 3.65
CA PRO A 170 -7.11 40.81 4.45
C PRO A 170 -8.44 40.70 3.70
N PHE A 171 -8.50 41.15 2.44
CA PHE A 171 -9.68 41.08 1.57
C PHE A 171 -9.49 40.17 0.34
N ALA A 172 -8.33 39.55 0.18
CA ALA A 172 -8.19 38.51 -0.84
C ALA A 172 -8.96 37.29 -0.36
N LYS A 173 -9.95 36.83 -1.15
CA LYS A 173 -10.50 35.49 -0.97
C LYS A 173 -9.33 34.53 -1.01
N ASP A 174 -9.06 33.89 0.12
CA ASP A 174 -8.17 32.75 0.20
C ASP A 174 -8.75 31.68 -0.73
N ASP A 175 -8.35 31.71 -2.00
CA ASP A 175 -8.33 30.53 -2.84
C ASP A 175 -7.25 29.61 -2.25
N LYS A 176 -7.49 29.08 -1.05
CA LYS A 176 -6.89 27.85 -0.57
C LYS A 176 -7.38 26.78 -1.52
N LYS A 177 -6.76 26.73 -2.71
CA LYS A 177 -6.58 25.51 -3.46
C LYS A 177 -5.87 24.61 -2.48
N VAL A 178 -6.66 23.85 -1.71
CA VAL A 178 -6.18 22.73 -0.93
C VAL A 178 -5.55 21.83 -1.98
N LYS A 179 -4.24 22.00 -2.18
CA LYS A 179 -3.42 21.05 -2.89
C LYS A 179 -3.44 19.85 -1.96
N MET A 180 -4.47 19.01 -2.10
CA MET A 180 -4.54 17.70 -1.49
C MET A 180 -3.45 16.88 -2.16
N VAL A 181 -2.19 17.16 -1.78
CA VAL A 181 -1.06 16.35 -2.18
C VAL A 181 -1.29 15.03 -1.47
N GLN A 182 -1.57 13.99 -2.24
CA GLN A 182 -1.68 12.64 -1.68
C GLN A 182 -0.36 12.32 -0.96
N THR A 183 -0.44 11.90 0.31
CA THR A 183 0.73 11.50 1.10
C THR A 183 0.49 10.13 1.69
N PHE A 184 1.55 9.40 2.03
CA PHE A 184 1.39 8.11 2.71
C PHE A 184 0.73 8.23 4.09
N ALA A 185 0.94 9.35 4.80
CA ALA A 185 0.33 9.56 6.12
C ALA A 185 -1.19 9.80 6.06
N SER A 186 -1.71 10.29 4.93
CA SER A 186 -3.14 10.58 4.72
C SER A 186 -3.85 9.57 3.82
N ASN A 187 -3.15 8.52 3.38
CA ASN A 187 -3.68 7.57 2.42
C ASN A 187 -3.19 6.14 2.70
N GLN A 188 -4.13 5.29 3.13
CA GLN A 188 -3.87 3.91 3.52
C GLN A 188 -3.67 2.98 2.30
N ASP A 189 -4.32 3.24 1.16
CA ASP A 189 -4.22 2.40 -0.04
C ASP A 189 -2.81 2.40 -0.66
N LEU A 190 -2.03 3.43 -0.40
CA LEU A 190 -0.63 3.49 -0.85
C LEU A 190 0.27 2.46 -0.16
N LEU A 191 0.01 2.11 1.11
CA LEU A 191 0.74 1.04 1.79
C LEU A 191 0.53 -0.30 1.06
N ASP A 192 -0.73 -0.59 0.74
CA ASP A 192 -1.12 -1.78 0.00
C ASP A 192 -0.57 -1.77 -1.44
N THR A 193 -0.49 -0.60 -2.06
CA THR A 193 0.16 -0.42 -3.38
C THR A 193 1.64 -0.77 -3.34
N LEU A 194 2.36 -0.43 -2.27
CA LEU A 194 3.76 -0.85 -2.09
C LEU A 194 3.88 -2.37 -1.95
N TRP A 195 2.98 -3.02 -1.20
CA TRP A 195 2.94 -4.48 -1.08
C TRP A 195 2.66 -5.17 -2.40
N GLY A 196 1.64 -4.71 -3.15
CA GLY A 196 1.34 -5.21 -4.48
C GLY A 196 2.54 -5.12 -5.41
N TYR A 197 3.24 -3.97 -5.40
CA TYR A 197 4.44 -3.77 -6.21
C TYR A 197 5.57 -4.73 -5.81
N TYR A 198 5.77 -4.96 -4.51
CA TYR A 198 6.72 -5.96 -4.00
C TYR A 198 6.36 -7.38 -4.46
N PHE A 199 5.08 -7.78 -4.40
CA PHE A 199 4.65 -9.12 -4.82
C PHE A 199 4.87 -9.37 -6.32
N ALA A 200 4.71 -8.33 -7.15
CA ALA A 200 4.95 -8.46 -8.59
C ALA A 200 6.44 -8.48 -8.96
N THR A 201 7.29 -7.71 -8.26
CA THR A 201 8.67 -7.42 -8.69
C THR A 201 9.74 -8.11 -7.85
N GLY A 202 9.44 -8.37 -6.58
CA GLY A 202 10.43 -8.72 -5.57
C GLY A 202 11.45 -7.63 -5.23
N SER A 203 11.27 -6.40 -5.72
CA SER A 203 12.15 -5.28 -5.38
C SER A 203 12.02 -4.90 -3.91
N HIS A 204 13.12 -4.65 -3.22
CA HIS A 204 13.08 -4.19 -1.83
C HIS A 204 12.80 -2.69 -1.67
N LEU A 205 12.74 -1.92 -2.76
CA LEU A 205 12.45 -0.48 -2.70
C LEU A 205 11.10 -0.15 -2.03
N PRO A 206 9.98 -0.85 -2.36
CA PRO A 206 8.74 -0.70 -1.61
C PRO A 206 8.90 -1.04 -0.13
N ILE A 207 9.63 -2.10 0.22
CA ILE A 207 9.85 -2.50 1.62
C ILE A 207 10.57 -1.40 2.40
N LEU A 208 11.65 -0.84 1.85
CA LEU A 208 12.35 0.30 2.43
C LEU A 208 11.42 1.49 2.65
N ARG A 209 10.46 1.73 1.73
CA ARG A 209 9.47 2.81 1.88
C ARG A 209 8.47 2.52 2.99
N ILE A 210 8.02 1.27 3.15
CA ILE A 210 7.15 0.84 4.26
C ILE A 210 7.88 1.00 5.60
N MET A 211 9.17 0.66 5.65
CA MET A 211 10.00 0.82 6.85
C MET A 211 10.05 2.29 7.33
N GLN A 212 10.06 3.25 6.41
CA GLN A 212 10.04 4.68 6.76
C GLN A 212 8.73 5.12 7.45
N MET A 213 7.66 4.31 7.37
CA MET A 213 6.38 4.58 8.05
C MET A 213 6.33 3.98 9.46
N LEU A 214 7.25 3.08 9.81
CA LEU A 214 7.27 2.43 11.12
C LEU A 214 7.30 3.37 12.33
N PRO A 215 8.00 4.53 12.31
CA PRO A 215 7.97 5.47 13.43
C PRO A 215 6.55 5.94 13.76
N TRP A 216 5.65 5.95 12.78
CA TRP A 216 4.27 6.39 12.97
C TRP A 216 3.45 5.45 13.84
N SER A 217 3.86 4.18 13.97
CA SER A 217 3.20 3.20 14.87
C SER A 217 3.24 3.62 16.35
N LYS A 218 4.15 4.53 16.70
CA LYS A 218 4.29 5.10 18.05
C LYS A 218 3.83 6.57 18.12
N SER A 219 3.45 7.18 16.99
CA SER A 219 2.97 8.56 16.96
C SER A 219 1.59 8.67 17.61
N ARG A 220 1.32 9.83 18.21
CA ARG A 220 0.01 10.22 18.76
C ARG A 220 -0.46 11.55 18.17
N ASP A 221 0.04 11.89 16.98
CA ASP A 221 -0.26 13.15 16.29
C ASP A 221 -1.65 13.11 15.62
N THR A 222 -1.86 12.13 14.75
CA THR A 222 -3.10 11.94 13.99
C THR A 222 -3.47 10.47 13.91
N ILE A 223 -4.78 10.19 13.81
CA ILE A 223 -5.31 8.82 13.68
C ILE A 223 -4.81 8.17 12.39
N ASP A 224 -4.81 8.90 11.27
CA ASP A 224 -4.39 8.35 9.97
C ASP A 224 -2.93 7.91 9.99
N LYS A 225 -2.04 8.76 10.53
CA LYS A 225 -0.61 8.47 10.66
C LYS A 225 -0.37 7.26 11.56
N LEU A 226 -1.02 7.22 12.74
CA LEU A 226 -0.92 6.07 13.64
C LEU A 226 -1.45 4.79 13.00
N THR A 227 -2.54 4.87 12.25
CA THR A 227 -3.14 3.72 11.57
C THR A 227 -2.19 3.18 10.49
N VAL A 228 -1.67 4.04 9.61
CA VAL A 228 -0.72 3.64 8.56
C VAL A 228 0.54 3.03 9.16
N GLY A 229 1.13 3.67 10.18
CA GLY A 229 2.31 3.13 10.87
C GLY A 229 2.06 1.78 11.54
N SER A 230 0.90 1.63 12.18
CA SER A 230 0.51 0.37 12.82
C SER A 230 0.28 -0.76 11.81
N MET A 231 -0.36 -0.44 10.67
CA MET A 231 -0.53 -1.37 9.57
C MET A 231 0.80 -1.75 8.92
N ALA A 232 1.71 -0.78 8.72
CA ALA A 232 3.06 -1.06 8.22
C ALA A 232 3.80 -2.04 9.13
N ARG A 233 3.78 -1.81 10.46
CA ARG A 233 4.37 -2.70 11.46
C ARG A 233 3.78 -4.11 11.39
N TYR A 234 2.44 -4.21 11.40
CA TYR A 234 1.75 -5.50 11.37
C TYR A 234 1.98 -6.28 10.07
N THR A 235 1.83 -5.62 8.92
CA THR A 235 1.94 -6.28 7.61
C THR A 235 3.38 -6.73 7.33
N LEU A 236 4.39 -5.93 7.70
CA LEU A 236 5.80 -6.37 7.62
C LEU A 236 6.04 -7.64 8.44
N ALA A 237 5.60 -7.68 9.70
CA ALA A 237 5.77 -8.86 10.54
C ALA A 237 5.02 -10.07 9.95
N SER A 238 3.76 -9.87 9.54
CA SER A 238 2.91 -10.92 8.99
C SER A 238 3.48 -11.55 7.73
N TYR A 239 4.03 -10.75 6.82
CA TYR A 239 4.64 -11.28 5.60
C TYR A 239 6.04 -11.86 5.86
N ALA A 240 6.83 -11.29 6.78
CA ALA A 240 8.12 -11.84 7.17
C ALA A 240 8.03 -13.22 7.85
N VAL A 241 6.92 -13.55 8.52
CA VAL A 241 6.66 -14.93 9.02
C VAL A 241 6.65 -15.94 7.86
N ARG A 242 6.07 -15.57 6.72
CA ARG A 242 5.83 -16.46 5.57
C ARG A 242 6.95 -16.41 4.54
N ASP A 243 7.70 -15.31 4.49
CA ASP A 243 8.76 -15.05 3.53
C ASP A 243 10.10 -14.89 4.25
N THR A 244 10.88 -15.98 4.29
CA THR A 244 12.20 -15.99 4.92
C THR A 244 13.16 -15.00 4.25
N GLY A 245 13.06 -14.81 2.94
CA GLY A 245 13.89 -13.84 2.22
C GLY A 245 13.60 -12.40 2.66
N LEU A 246 12.32 -12.06 2.80
CA LEU A 246 11.92 -10.77 3.37
C LEU A 246 12.43 -10.61 4.79
N ARG A 247 12.29 -11.64 5.63
CA ARG A 247 12.74 -11.58 7.03
C ARG A 247 14.24 -11.33 7.17
N GLU A 248 15.06 -12.04 6.39
CA GLU A 248 16.52 -11.82 6.39
C GLU A 248 16.88 -10.44 5.85
N PHE A 249 16.16 -9.95 4.85
CA PHE A 249 16.33 -8.58 4.38
C PHE A 249 16.04 -7.55 5.49
N LEU A 250 14.90 -7.69 6.20
CA LEU A 250 14.56 -6.80 7.33
C LEU A 250 15.62 -6.85 8.43
N ARG A 251 16.17 -8.03 8.74
CA ARG A 251 17.26 -8.20 9.71
C ARG A 251 18.53 -7.47 9.26
N SER A 252 18.87 -7.57 7.98
CA SER A 252 20.07 -6.93 7.41
C SER A 252 20.01 -5.40 7.49
N GLU A 253 18.81 -4.82 7.44
CA GLU A 253 18.60 -3.38 7.51
C GLU A 253 18.67 -2.81 8.94
N LEU A 254 18.59 -3.64 10.00
CA LEU A 254 18.61 -3.14 11.39
C LEU A 254 19.85 -2.30 11.72
N ALA A 255 20.99 -2.57 11.08
CA ALA A 255 22.24 -1.86 11.30
C ALA A 255 22.32 -0.52 10.55
N THR A 256 21.57 -0.35 9.45
CA THR A 256 21.64 0.83 8.57
C THR A 256 20.57 1.86 8.88
N GLN A 257 19.46 1.44 9.49
CA GLN A 257 18.31 2.29 9.73
C GLN A 257 18.54 3.25 10.92
N PRO A 258 17.99 4.48 10.85
CA PRO A 258 18.05 5.42 11.96
C PRO A 258 17.28 4.89 13.18
N GLU A 259 17.66 5.33 14.37
CA GLU A 259 17.09 4.84 15.65
C GLU A 259 15.54 4.88 15.69
N ALA A 260 14.93 5.92 15.11
CA ALA A 260 13.47 6.05 15.04
C ALA A 260 12.77 4.92 14.24
N VAL A 261 13.45 4.35 13.24
CA VAL A 261 12.96 3.22 12.44
C VAL A 261 13.44 1.90 13.02
N LYS A 262 14.68 1.86 13.51
CA LYS A 262 15.35 0.68 14.03
C LYS A 262 14.58 0.04 15.19
N ALA A 263 14.13 0.81 16.18
CA ALA A 263 13.43 0.21 17.33
C ALA A 263 12.09 -0.46 16.93
N PRO A 264 11.19 0.19 16.16
CA PRO A 264 10.02 -0.48 15.61
C PRO A 264 10.35 -1.65 14.66
N LEU A 265 11.44 -1.56 13.89
CA LEU A 265 11.86 -2.64 12.99
C LEU A 265 12.34 -3.87 13.77
N THR A 266 13.03 -3.69 14.89
CA THR A 266 13.39 -4.78 15.79
C THR A 266 12.13 -5.49 16.28
N GLU A 267 11.10 -4.75 16.72
CA GLU A 267 9.81 -5.34 17.13
C GLU A 267 9.16 -6.17 16.00
N VAL A 268 9.28 -5.71 14.75
CA VAL A 268 8.77 -6.43 13.57
C VAL A 268 9.52 -7.75 13.35
N VAL A 269 10.85 -7.71 13.38
CA VAL A 269 11.70 -8.90 13.19
C VAL A 269 11.46 -9.90 14.32
N ASP A 270 11.42 -9.45 15.57
CA ASP A 270 11.17 -10.29 16.74
C ASP A 270 9.78 -10.93 16.68
N ALA A 271 8.75 -10.17 16.30
CA ALA A 271 7.40 -10.70 16.14
C ALA A 271 7.31 -11.72 15.00
N ALA A 272 8.10 -11.54 13.93
CA ALA A 272 8.17 -12.50 12.84
C ALA A 272 8.91 -13.78 13.25
N ASP A 273 10.01 -13.67 14.00
CA ASP A 273 10.79 -14.81 14.50
C ASP A 273 10.02 -15.64 15.53
N THR A 274 9.25 -14.97 16.39
CA THR A 274 8.46 -15.61 17.45
C THR A 274 7.03 -15.94 17.04
N VAL A 275 6.63 -15.58 15.81
CA VAL A 275 5.27 -15.76 15.26
C VAL A 275 4.19 -15.11 16.15
N GLN A 276 4.52 -14.01 16.84
CA GLN A 276 3.62 -13.30 17.77
C GLN A 276 2.77 -12.22 17.10
N LEU A 277 2.16 -12.54 15.96
CA LEU A 277 1.35 -11.60 15.19
C LEU A 277 0.11 -11.09 15.95
N GLY A 278 -0.44 -11.93 16.84
CA GLY A 278 -1.59 -11.57 17.68
C GLY A 278 -1.30 -10.43 18.66
N ALA A 279 -0.10 -10.40 19.25
CA ALA A 279 0.33 -9.34 20.15
C ALA A 279 0.51 -8.02 19.38
N VAL A 280 1.22 -8.05 18.24
CA VAL A 280 1.43 -6.87 17.38
C VAL A 280 0.11 -6.23 16.96
N ARG A 281 -0.89 -7.06 16.62
CA ARG A 281 -2.24 -6.63 16.25
C ARG A 281 -2.97 -6.01 17.43
N LYS A 282 -2.98 -6.67 18.59
CA LYS A 282 -3.66 -6.19 19.79
C LYS A 282 -3.13 -4.82 20.23
N ASP A 283 -1.81 -4.65 20.21
CA ASP A 283 -1.16 -3.39 20.57
C ASP A 283 -1.53 -2.24 19.62
N ALA A 284 -1.59 -2.52 18.32
CA ALA A 284 -1.99 -1.54 17.31
C ALA A 284 -3.43 -1.04 17.52
N LEU A 285 -4.36 -1.97 17.78
CA LEU A 285 -5.76 -1.63 18.04
C LEU A 285 -5.92 -0.82 19.32
N ALA A 286 -5.21 -1.20 20.38
CA ALA A 286 -5.21 -0.47 21.64
C ALA A 286 -4.68 0.97 21.48
N ALA A 287 -3.61 1.16 20.70
CA ALA A 287 -3.05 2.48 20.43
C ALA A 287 -4.02 3.39 19.67
N VAL A 288 -4.72 2.86 18.67
CA VAL A 288 -5.72 3.64 17.90
C VAL A 288 -6.91 4.01 18.78
N GLU A 289 -7.41 3.08 19.60
CA GLU A 289 -8.53 3.34 20.51
C GLU A 289 -8.14 4.35 21.61
N GLU A 290 -6.92 4.25 22.13
CA GLU A 290 -6.37 5.25 23.04
C GLU A 290 -6.34 6.63 22.38
N LEU A 291 -5.83 6.78 21.16
CA LEU A 291 -5.77 8.07 20.48
C LEU A 291 -7.17 8.65 20.18
N LYS A 292 -8.14 7.80 19.84
CA LYS A 292 -9.55 8.19 19.64
C LYS A 292 -10.18 8.71 20.93
N THR A 293 -9.96 8.02 22.04
CA THR A 293 -10.56 8.36 23.34
C THR A 293 -9.88 9.56 23.99
N LYS A 294 -8.54 9.63 23.93
CA LYS A 294 -7.72 10.62 24.63
C LYS A 294 -7.44 11.90 23.83
N GLY A 295 -7.61 11.86 22.51
CA GLY A 295 -7.20 12.94 21.60
C GLY A 295 -5.69 13.00 21.39
N SER A 296 -5.24 13.81 20.42
CA SER A 296 -3.81 13.87 20.04
C SER A 296 -2.93 14.47 21.14
N ASP A 297 -1.67 14.01 21.23
CA ASP A 297 -0.70 14.54 22.18
C ASP A 297 -0.41 16.02 21.92
N SER A 298 -0.46 16.45 20.66
CA SER A 298 -0.36 17.85 20.27
C SER A 298 -1.49 18.73 20.85
N ARG A 299 -2.66 18.14 21.15
CA ARG A 299 -3.77 18.84 21.82
C ARG A 299 -3.62 18.83 23.34
N ARG A 300 -3.02 17.78 23.90
CA ARG A 300 -2.78 17.63 25.35
C ARG A 300 -1.62 18.50 25.83
N ASN A 301 -0.61 18.70 24.99
CA ASN A 301 0.56 19.54 25.30
C ASN A 301 0.35 21.03 24.98
N LEU A 302 -0.89 21.46 24.66
CA LEU A 302 -1.25 22.88 24.55
C LEU A 302 -1.25 23.58 25.92
N ASP A 303 -1.32 22.82 27.03
CA ASP A 303 -1.24 23.37 28.39
C ASP A 303 0.15 23.97 28.72
N PHE A 304 1.19 23.70 27.92
CA PHE A 304 2.52 24.28 28.09
C PHE A 304 2.77 25.55 27.23
N TRP A 305 1.87 25.89 26.31
CA TRP A 305 1.91 27.14 25.51
C TRP A 305 0.85 28.16 25.97
N GLY A 306 0.40 28.06 27.22
CA GLY A 306 -0.59 28.94 27.83
C GLY A 306 -0.07 30.32 28.25
N GLN A 307 0.64 31.06 27.40
CA GLN A 307 0.87 32.50 27.66
C GLN A 307 0.98 33.47 26.48
N VAL A 308 0.83 33.04 25.21
CA VAL A 308 0.68 34.00 24.10
C VAL A 308 -0.41 33.51 23.15
N GLY A 309 -1.52 34.25 23.13
CA GLY A 309 -2.75 33.87 22.46
C GLY A 309 -2.62 33.66 20.96
N VAL A 310 -3.02 32.46 20.52
CA VAL A 310 -3.64 32.24 19.21
C VAL A 310 -4.85 31.35 19.45
N GLY A 311 -5.95 31.99 19.86
CA GLY A 311 -7.26 31.39 19.84
C GLY A 311 -7.72 31.22 18.38
N ALA A 312 -8.36 30.08 18.13
CA ALA A 312 -9.15 29.74 16.94
C ALA A 312 -8.39 29.48 15.62
N VAL A 313 -8.13 28.18 15.34
CA VAL A 313 -8.20 27.66 13.97
C VAL A 313 -8.90 26.28 13.95
N ALA A 314 -10.14 26.32 13.45
CA ALA A 314 -10.87 25.31 12.68
C ALA A 314 -11.07 23.89 13.28
N LEU A 315 -12.08 23.75 14.14
CA LEU A 315 -12.94 22.56 14.20
C LEU A 315 -14.25 22.87 13.46
N GLY A 316 -14.16 23.11 12.15
CA GLY A 316 -15.33 23.27 11.29
C GLY A 316 -15.41 22.06 10.37
N CYS A 317 -16.13 21.01 10.81
CA CYS A 317 -16.86 20.00 10.00
C CYS A 317 -17.24 18.73 10.79
N VAL A 318 -16.79 18.52 12.03
CA VAL A 318 -17.11 17.29 12.80
C VAL A 318 -18.27 17.48 13.79
N SER A 319 -18.69 18.71 14.06
CA SER A 319 -19.75 19.04 15.04
C SER A 319 -21.18 19.01 14.49
N ALA A 320 -21.40 18.83 13.19
CA ALA A 320 -22.74 18.87 12.58
C ALA A 320 -23.49 17.52 12.60
N ALA A 321 -22.82 16.39 12.85
CA ALA A 321 -23.47 15.08 12.88
C ALA A 321 -24.24 14.78 14.19
N ALA A 322 -24.09 15.62 15.23
CA ALA A 322 -24.74 15.42 16.52
C ALA A 322 -26.11 16.12 16.67
N LEU A 323 -26.57 16.91 15.69
CA LEU A 323 -27.78 17.75 15.83
C LEU A 323 -28.87 17.51 14.77
N GLY A 324 -28.85 16.37 14.07
CA GLY A 324 -30.05 15.81 13.44
C GLY A 324 -30.85 16.73 12.50
N GLN A 325 -30.20 17.44 11.58
CA GLN A 325 -30.90 18.16 10.51
C GLN A 325 -30.70 17.46 9.15
N VAL A 326 -31.76 16.75 8.74
CA VAL A 326 -31.91 16.10 7.45
C VAL A 326 -32.47 17.13 6.46
N ALA A 327 -31.61 17.76 5.66
CA ALA A 327 -31.96 18.30 4.35
C ALA A 327 -30.71 18.84 3.64
N VAL A 328 -30.64 18.60 2.32
CA VAL A 328 -29.65 19.09 1.34
C VAL A 328 -28.39 18.21 1.20
N GLY A 329 -28.41 17.42 0.13
CA GLY A 329 -27.41 16.42 -0.22
C GLY A 329 -26.08 17.01 -0.68
N ILE A 330 -25.04 16.71 0.08
CA ILE A 330 -23.65 16.53 -0.35
C ILE A 330 -23.09 15.44 0.59
N PRO A 331 -22.70 14.24 0.10
CA PRO A 331 -22.22 13.19 1.00
C PRO A 331 -20.82 13.53 1.52
N CYS A 332 -20.76 13.98 2.78
CA CYS A 332 -19.59 13.80 3.65
C CYS A 332 -19.42 12.30 3.92
N VAL A 333 -18.67 11.61 3.05
CA VAL A 333 -18.21 10.25 3.30
C VAL A 333 -17.02 10.36 4.25
N ILE A 334 -17.32 10.22 5.54
CA ILE A 334 -16.37 10.14 6.65
C ILE A 334 -15.66 8.78 6.58
N GLY A 335 -14.35 8.81 6.78
CA GLY A 335 -13.50 7.64 6.95
C GLY A 335 -14.11 6.63 7.94
N GLY A 336 -14.32 5.41 7.45
CA GLY A 336 -14.99 4.36 8.22
C GLY A 336 -15.25 3.05 7.47
N SER A 337 -14.88 2.91 6.19
CA SER A 337 -15.10 1.67 5.42
C SER A 337 -13.85 0.84 5.13
N ALA A 338 -12.64 1.31 5.46
CA ALA A 338 -11.37 0.61 5.19
C ALA A 338 -11.12 -0.68 6.02
N SER A 339 -12.16 -1.24 6.66
CA SER A 339 -12.03 -2.47 7.41
C SER A 339 -12.79 -3.65 6.80
N GLN A 340 -13.78 -3.50 5.92
CA GLN A 340 -14.57 -4.66 5.46
C GLN A 340 -13.78 -5.62 4.55
N GLY A 341 -12.92 -5.12 3.66
CA GLY A 341 -12.09 -5.95 2.77
C GLY A 341 -11.02 -6.75 3.52
N LEU A 342 -10.32 -6.10 4.46
CA LEU A 342 -9.29 -6.74 5.27
C LEU A 342 -9.88 -7.57 6.43
N LEU A 343 -10.99 -7.12 7.05
CA LEU A 343 -11.72 -7.85 8.10
C LEU A 343 -12.41 -9.10 7.57
N SER A 344 -12.95 -9.10 6.34
CA SER A 344 -13.58 -10.30 5.77
C SER A 344 -12.57 -11.41 5.46
N PHE A 345 -11.30 -11.05 5.21
CA PHE A 345 -10.17 -11.99 5.22
C PHE A 345 -9.72 -12.35 6.65
N TRP A 346 -9.87 -11.43 7.61
CA TRP A 346 -9.54 -11.59 9.04
C TRP A 346 -10.46 -12.54 9.80
N GLU A 347 -11.75 -12.60 9.46
CA GLU A 347 -12.73 -13.53 10.07
C GLU A 347 -12.62 -14.95 9.52
N LYS A 348 -12.23 -15.11 8.24
CA LYS A 348 -12.10 -16.43 7.59
C LYS A 348 -10.83 -17.21 7.96
N GLN A 349 -9.95 -16.65 8.80
CA GLN A 349 -8.75 -17.33 9.32
C GLN A 349 -8.86 -17.75 10.80
N GLN A 350 -10.07 -17.75 11.37
CA GLN A 350 -10.42 -18.63 12.50
C GLN A 350 -10.68 -20.04 11.98
#